data_AF-A0A8H5BLF7-F1
#
_entry.id   AF-A0A8H5BLF7-F1
#
_cell.length_a   1.000
_cell.length_b   1.000
_cell.length_c   1.000
_cell.angle_alpha   90.00
_cell.angle_beta   90.00
_cell.angle_gamma   90.00
#
_symmetry.space_group_name_H-M   'P 1'
#
loop_
_entity.id
_entity.type
_entity.pdbx_description
1 polymer ?
#
loop_
_entity_poly.entity_id
_entity_poly.type
_entity_poly.pdbx_seq_one_letter_code
_entity_poly.pdbx_strand_id
1 'polypeptide(L)'
;MQRNVLLLLSASVRQFHTPFIFLLASRSEHDIQVMFSSPNFVPLHTRLFLDDTYFPDHDIELFLRDQFEECRTIHPFSHMIPPDWPSDDIVKEITRKLQESHLGSSYMPLLSRNVKSSRHRPHHRLDVVLNLRPASRDLPFSELDALYTHIFSSVDDIERVLDVISFQITFQTWATVDDIERILRLDTGEVAILLCDLAFVIGYDDFSRNNRRLKVLHASLTAYPLDSARSKEYFIDTTKRGADHVVDCLRFLSSIDLQYQDYSIESVRTAMYCFTEDKKSFSGSRGVLIQREERIFSLPNT
;
A
#
# COMPACT_ATOMS: atom_id res chain seq x y z
N MET A 1 6.80 -17.46 -9.92
CA MET A 1 5.70 -16.96 -10.78
C MET A 1 6.20 -16.14 -11.96
N GLN A 2 7.12 -15.17 -11.76
CA GLN A 2 7.65 -14.30 -12.83
C GLN A 2 8.30 -15.06 -14.01
N ARG A 3 9.04 -16.15 -13.74
CA ARG A 3 9.67 -16.99 -14.77
C ARG A 3 8.67 -17.57 -15.77
N ASN A 4 7.49 -17.99 -15.32
CA ASN A 4 6.49 -18.60 -16.19
C ASN A 4 5.86 -17.59 -17.14
N VAL A 5 5.63 -16.36 -16.65
CA VAL A 5 5.10 -15.24 -17.46
C VAL A 5 6.07 -14.91 -18.59
N LEU A 6 7.35 -14.77 -18.27
CA LEU A 6 8.39 -14.48 -19.26
C LEU A 6 8.49 -15.62 -20.31
N LEU A 7 8.49 -16.89 -19.88
CA LEU A 7 8.50 -18.04 -20.79
C LEU A 7 7.30 -18.04 -21.74
N LEU A 8 6.09 -17.81 -21.22
CA LEU A 8 4.87 -17.71 -22.01
C LEU A 8 4.93 -16.56 -23.02
N LEU A 9 5.43 -15.39 -22.61
CA LEU A 9 5.62 -14.25 -23.51
C LEU A 9 6.60 -14.59 -24.63
N SER A 10 7.75 -15.21 -24.31
CA SER A 10 8.73 -15.59 -25.34
C SER A 10 8.21 -16.61 -26.33
N ALA A 11 7.43 -17.59 -25.88
CA ALA A 11 6.79 -18.57 -26.76
C ALA A 11 5.75 -17.88 -27.64
N SER A 12 4.97 -16.95 -27.08
CA SER A 12 3.92 -16.24 -27.80
C SER A 12 4.49 -15.31 -28.87
N VAL A 13 5.53 -14.53 -28.56
CA VAL A 13 6.18 -13.62 -29.53
C VAL A 13 6.82 -14.38 -30.69
N ARG A 14 7.31 -15.60 -30.44
CA ARG A 14 7.89 -16.46 -31.49
C ARG A 14 6.84 -17.15 -32.34
N GLN A 15 5.74 -17.59 -31.73
CA GLN A 15 4.69 -18.33 -32.41
C GLN A 15 3.74 -17.41 -33.17
N PHE A 16 3.45 -16.25 -32.60
CA PHE A 16 2.54 -15.27 -33.14
C PHE A 16 3.36 -14.04 -33.49
N HIS A 17 3.48 -13.71 -34.79
CA HIS A 17 4.06 -12.46 -35.26
C HIS A 17 3.11 -11.30 -34.91
N THR A 18 3.02 -10.99 -33.63
CA THR A 18 2.09 -9.98 -33.11
C THR A 18 2.64 -8.57 -33.34
N PRO A 19 1.81 -7.58 -33.67
CA PRO A 19 2.23 -6.19 -33.80
C PRO A 19 2.45 -5.49 -32.44
N PHE A 20 2.42 -6.22 -31.33
CA PHE A 20 2.50 -5.64 -29.99
C PHE A 20 3.94 -5.50 -29.50
N ILE A 21 4.23 -4.34 -28.92
CA ILE A 21 5.48 -4.06 -28.21
C ILE A 21 5.19 -4.19 -26.71
N PHE A 22 5.91 -5.07 -26.03
CA PHE A 22 5.78 -5.28 -24.59
C PHE A 22 6.88 -4.51 -23.86
N LEU A 23 6.50 -3.57 -23.00
CA LEU A 23 7.41 -2.94 -22.04
C LEU A 23 7.36 -3.74 -20.73
N LEU A 24 8.50 -4.31 -20.34
CA LEU A 24 8.65 -5.08 -19.11
C LEU A 24 9.53 -4.30 -18.13
N ALA A 25 8.95 -3.88 -17.01
CA ALA A 25 9.66 -3.22 -15.93
C ALA A 25 9.71 -4.14 -14.70
N SER A 26 10.91 -4.44 -14.20
CA SER A 26 11.12 -5.25 -13.01
C SER A 26 12.33 -4.77 -12.22
N ARG A 27 12.37 -5.04 -10.91
CA ARG A 27 13.63 -4.94 -10.16
C ARG A 27 14.64 -5.95 -10.72
N SER A 28 15.93 -5.62 -10.57
CA SER A 28 17.03 -6.49 -11.00
C SER A 28 17.15 -7.70 -10.06
N GLU A 29 16.31 -8.71 -10.26
CA GLU A 29 16.38 -10.00 -9.57
C GLU A 29 17.27 -10.96 -10.36
N HIS A 30 18.09 -11.75 -9.66
CA HIS A 30 19.06 -12.66 -10.29
C HIS A 30 18.40 -13.62 -11.29
N ASP A 31 17.26 -14.20 -10.94
CA ASP A 31 16.53 -15.15 -11.79
C ASP A 31 16.02 -14.50 -13.08
N ILE A 32 15.61 -13.23 -13.01
CA ILE A 32 15.16 -12.45 -14.16
C ILE A 32 16.35 -12.12 -15.06
N GLN A 33 17.47 -11.68 -14.46
CA GLN A 33 18.70 -11.41 -15.20
C GLN A 33 19.20 -12.65 -15.94
N VAL A 34 19.28 -13.80 -15.26
CA VAL A 34 19.72 -15.07 -15.84
C VAL A 34 18.84 -15.46 -17.02
N MET A 35 17.52 -15.30 -16.89
CA MET A 35 16.61 -15.72 -17.95
C MET A 35 16.68 -14.84 -19.19
N PHE A 36 16.70 -13.51 -19.01
CA PHE A 36 16.88 -12.59 -20.13
C PHE A 36 18.28 -12.71 -20.75
N SER A 37 19.28 -13.19 -19.99
CA SER A 37 20.64 -13.43 -20.50
C SER A 37 20.73 -14.77 -21.23
N SER A 38 19.67 -15.59 -21.19
CA SER A 38 19.65 -16.86 -21.91
C SER A 38 19.63 -16.63 -23.43
N PRO A 39 20.28 -17.50 -24.22
CA PRO A 39 20.32 -17.38 -25.68
C PRO A 39 18.93 -17.32 -26.33
N ASN A 40 17.92 -17.87 -25.65
CA ASN A 40 16.55 -17.88 -26.13
C ASN A 40 15.85 -16.52 -26.01
N PHE A 41 16.26 -15.67 -25.05
CA PHE A 41 15.62 -14.38 -24.82
C PHE A 41 16.36 -13.22 -25.47
N VAL A 42 17.67 -13.28 -25.60
CA VAL A 42 18.51 -12.23 -26.20
C VAL A 42 17.95 -11.65 -27.51
N PRO A 43 17.51 -12.45 -28.50
CA PRO A 43 17.00 -11.88 -29.75
C PRO A 43 15.60 -11.25 -29.64
N LEU A 44 14.87 -11.49 -28.55
CA LEU A 44 13.47 -11.08 -28.38
C LEU A 44 13.29 -9.79 -27.58
N HIS A 45 14.36 -9.22 -27.03
CA HIS A 45 14.24 -8.06 -26.16
C HIS A 45 15.42 -7.09 -26.34
N THR A 46 15.14 -5.83 -26.05
CA THR A 46 16.16 -4.81 -25.80
C THR A 46 16.16 -4.53 -24.30
N ARG A 47 17.35 -4.53 -23.68
CA ARG A 47 17.49 -4.15 -22.27
C ARG A 47 17.77 -2.66 -22.17
N LEU A 48 16.93 -1.97 -21.41
CA LEU A 48 17.25 -0.67 -20.88
C LEU A 48 17.60 -0.89 -19.41
N PHE A 49 18.88 -0.78 -19.06
CA PHE A 49 19.29 -0.83 -17.67
C PHE A 49 18.99 0.52 -17.02
N LEU A 50 18.29 0.49 -15.88
CA LEU A 50 18.25 1.58 -14.92
C LEU A 50 19.32 1.30 -13.84
N ASP A 51 20.57 1.04 -14.26
CA ASP A 51 21.67 0.61 -13.40
C ASP A 51 22.52 1.79 -12.88
N ASP A 52 23.62 1.50 -12.18
CA ASP A 52 24.55 2.45 -11.55
C ASP A 52 25.22 3.48 -12.50
N THR A 53 25.02 3.41 -13.82
CA THR A 53 25.38 4.51 -14.74
C THR A 53 24.31 5.59 -14.87
N TYR A 54 23.08 5.28 -14.46
CA TYR A 54 22.05 6.25 -14.08
C TYR A 54 22.47 6.81 -12.73
N PHE A 55 22.83 8.09 -12.62
CA PHE A 55 23.31 8.72 -11.37
C PHE A 55 22.20 8.67 -10.30
N PRO A 56 22.11 7.61 -9.47
CA PRO A 56 20.97 7.45 -8.58
C PRO A 56 21.05 8.52 -7.51
N ASP A 57 22.27 8.89 -7.12
CA ASP A 57 22.58 9.96 -6.19
C ASP A 57 22.05 11.29 -6.63
N HIS A 58 22.32 11.67 -7.88
CA HIS A 58 21.92 12.98 -8.38
C HIS A 58 20.40 13.10 -8.42
N ASP A 59 19.71 12.04 -8.85
CA ASP A 59 18.26 12.04 -8.94
C ASP A 59 17.58 11.95 -7.57
N ILE A 60 18.17 11.19 -6.63
CA ILE A 60 17.72 11.15 -5.23
C ILE A 60 17.91 12.52 -4.59
N GLU A 61 19.09 13.13 -4.73
CA GLU A 61 19.36 14.47 -4.22
C GLU A 61 18.41 15.51 -4.84
N LEU A 62 18.22 15.46 -6.16
CA LEU A 62 17.33 16.37 -6.88
C LEU A 62 15.90 16.23 -6.39
N PHE A 63 15.40 15.00 -6.26
CA PHE A 63 14.07 14.73 -5.70
C PHE A 63 13.96 15.26 -4.27
N LEU A 64 14.91 14.93 -3.39
CA LEU A 64 14.85 15.36 -1.99
C LEU A 64 14.83 16.89 -1.90
N ARG A 65 15.69 17.57 -2.67
CA ARG A 65 15.73 19.04 -2.73
C ARG A 65 14.42 19.64 -3.20
N ASP A 66 13.87 19.12 -4.29
CA ASP A 66 12.57 19.57 -4.81
C ASP A 66 11.47 19.39 -3.76
N GLN A 67 11.42 18.23 -3.09
CA GLN A 67 10.42 17.94 -2.08
C GLN A 67 10.58 18.80 -0.82
N PHE A 68 11.81 19.11 -0.39
CA PHE A 68 12.06 20.00 0.74
C PHE A 68 11.78 21.47 0.40
N GLU A 69 12.05 21.90 -0.82
CA GLU A 69 11.73 23.26 -1.29
C GLU A 69 10.22 23.47 -1.42
N GLU A 70 9.52 22.48 -1.96
CA GLU A 70 8.06 22.46 -1.98
C GLU A 70 7.54 22.56 -0.53
N CYS A 71 8.06 21.75 0.38
CA CYS A 71 7.70 21.80 1.80
C CYS A 71 7.92 23.22 2.39
N ARG A 72 9.06 23.86 2.14
CA ARG A 72 9.29 25.26 2.57
C ARG A 72 8.24 26.23 2.04
N THR A 73 7.75 26.01 0.82
CA THR A 73 6.83 26.92 0.15
C THR A 73 5.39 26.75 0.64
N ILE A 74 4.89 25.51 0.73
CA ILE A 74 3.46 25.23 0.93
C ILE A 74 3.08 24.86 2.37
N HIS A 75 4.05 24.55 3.23
CA HIS A 75 3.76 23.94 4.52
C HIS A 75 3.18 24.95 5.53
N PRO A 76 2.16 24.59 6.35
CA PRO A 76 1.57 25.49 7.34
C PRO A 76 2.57 26.08 8.34
N PHE A 77 3.60 25.29 8.69
CA PHE A 77 4.68 25.71 9.59
C PHE A 77 5.94 26.21 8.86
N SER A 78 5.83 26.64 7.59
CA SER A 78 6.95 27.14 6.79
C SER A 78 7.76 28.25 7.49
N HIS A 79 7.06 29.17 8.15
CA HIS A 79 7.65 30.27 8.93
C HIS A 79 8.52 29.82 10.12
N MET A 80 8.41 28.56 10.56
CA MET A 80 9.20 27.99 11.64
C MET A 80 10.38 27.15 11.13
N ILE A 81 10.53 27.00 9.81
CA ILE A 81 11.61 26.23 9.22
C ILE A 81 12.88 27.09 9.23
N PRO A 82 14.01 26.58 9.75
CA PRO A 82 15.27 27.32 9.71
C PRO A 82 15.69 27.63 8.26
N PRO A 83 16.31 28.80 7.98
CA PRO A 83 16.71 29.18 6.63
C PRO A 83 17.74 28.21 6.03
N ASP A 84 18.61 27.63 6.86
CA ASP A 84 19.63 26.66 6.43
C ASP A 84 19.08 25.22 6.34
N TRP A 85 17.79 25.00 6.57
CA TRP A 85 17.18 23.67 6.57
C TRP A 85 16.62 23.31 5.19
N PRO A 86 16.90 22.13 4.62
CA PRO A 86 17.89 21.17 5.06
C PRO A 86 19.28 21.59 4.57
N SER A 87 20.30 21.33 5.39
CA SER A 87 21.68 21.53 4.97
C SER A 87 22.07 20.51 3.89
N ASP A 88 23.04 20.87 3.05
CA ASP A 88 23.55 19.97 2.01
C ASP A 88 24.10 18.66 2.59
N ASP A 89 24.66 18.70 3.80
CA ASP A 89 25.17 17.51 4.49
C ASP A 89 24.04 16.56 4.89
N ILE A 90 22.89 17.10 5.31
CA ILE A 90 21.70 16.29 5.62
C ILE A 90 21.17 15.62 4.35
N VAL A 91 21.09 16.34 3.23
CA VAL A 91 20.62 15.78 1.96
C VAL A 91 21.53 14.62 1.53
N LYS A 92 22.85 14.82 1.55
CA LYS A 92 23.83 13.78 1.22
C LYS A 92 23.76 12.57 2.15
N GLU A 93 23.57 12.80 3.46
CA GLU A 93 23.43 11.70 4.42
C GLU A 93 22.17 10.86 4.16
N ILE A 94 21.05 11.49 3.81
CA ILE A 94 19.82 10.77 3.43
C ILE A 94 20.04 9.99 2.14
N THR A 95 20.67 10.61 1.13
CA THR A 95 21.00 9.95 -0.14
C THR A 95 21.85 8.70 0.10
N ARG A 96 22.92 8.83 0.91
CA ARG A 96 23.79 7.70 1.28
C ARG A 96 23.01 6.59 1.99
N LYS A 97 22.16 6.93 2.97
CA LYS A 97 21.31 5.95 3.67
C LYS A 97 20.34 5.23 2.72
N LEU A 98 19.75 5.96 1.78
CA LEU A 98 18.80 5.39 0.81
C LEU A 98 19.47 4.39 -0.13
N GLN A 99 20.70 4.68 -0.56
CA GLN A 99 21.50 3.74 -1.36
C GLN A 99 21.91 2.49 -0.60
N GLU A 100 22.33 2.64 0.66
CA GLU A 100 22.78 1.53 1.50
C GLU A 100 21.62 0.64 1.96
N SER A 101 20.41 1.19 2.04
CA SER A 101 19.21 0.42 2.38
C SER A 101 18.82 -0.56 1.26
N HIS A 102 18.41 -1.77 1.61
CA HIS A 102 17.81 -2.75 0.66
C HIS A 102 16.50 -2.24 0.00
N LEU A 103 16.00 -1.09 0.46
CA LEU A 103 14.72 -0.48 0.15
C LEU A 103 14.80 0.47 -1.05
N GLY A 104 15.95 1.14 -1.26
CA GLY A 104 16.20 2.02 -2.40
C GLY A 104 15.17 3.15 -2.57
N SER A 105 14.87 3.50 -3.83
CA SER A 105 13.96 4.60 -4.21
C SER A 105 12.52 4.47 -3.71
N SER A 106 12.08 3.28 -3.28
CA SER A 106 10.72 3.07 -2.72
C SER A 106 10.49 3.77 -1.38
N TYR A 107 11.55 4.09 -0.63
CA TYR A 107 11.45 4.80 0.65
C TYR A 107 11.24 6.32 0.48
N MET A 108 11.65 6.90 -0.65
CA MET A 108 11.66 8.34 -0.88
C MET A 108 10.26 8.99 -0.81
N PRO A 109 9.20 8.43 -1.44
CA PRO A 109 7.86 9.02 -1.35
C PRO A 109 7.32 9.00 0.09
N LEU A 110 7.64 7.95 0.86
CA LEU A 110 7.22 7.84 2.26
C LEU A 110 7.93 8.89 3.12
N LEU A 111 9.25 9.07 2.96
CA LEU A 111 10.03 10.09 3.65
C LEU A 111 9.51 11.50 3.31
N SER A 112 9.38 11.83 2.02
CA SER A 112 8.89 13.15 1.58
C SER A 112 7.54 13.47 2.20
N ARG A 113 6.58 12.56 2.09
CA ARG A 113 5.23 12.79 2.62
C ARG A 113 5.18 12.83 4.14
N ASN A 114 6.05 12.09 4.82
CA ASN A 114 6.19 12.14 6.28
C ASN A 114 6.66 13.52 6.76
N VAL A 115 7.65 14.09 6.07
CA VAL A 115 8.21 15.42 6.38
C VAL A 115 7.20 16.53 6.06
N LYS A 116 6.35 16.33 5.06
CA LYS A 116 5.29 17.26 4.65
C LYS A 116 3.99 17.16 5.47
N SER A 117 3.97 16.38 6.55
CA SER A 117 2.78 16.25 7.42
C SER A 117 2.36 17.61 8.00
N SER A 118 1.16 18.07 7.65
CA SER A 118 0.63 19.38 8.06
C SER A 118 0.46 19.56 9.57
N ARG A 119 0.47 18.48 10.34
CA ARG A 119 0.31 18.49 11.80
C ARG A 119 1.64 18.63 12.55
N HIS A 120 2.77 18.43 11.88
CA HIS A 120 4.09 18.32 12.51
C HIS A 120 5.10 19.31 11.93
N ARG A 121 6.15 19.64 12.70
CA ARG A 121 7.25 20.47 12.19
C ARG A 121 8.13 19.64 11.24
N PRO A 122 8.35 20.09 10.00
CA PRO A 122 9.12 19.31 9.01
C PRO A 122 10.54 18.96 9.47
N HIS A 123 11.23 19.91 10.11
CA HIS A 123 12.58 19.70 10.61
C HIS A 123 12.65 18.64 11.73
N HIS A 124 11.70 18.65 12.68
CA HIS A 124 11.63 17.60 13.71
C HIS A 124 11.35 16.21 13.11
N ARG A 125 10.46 16.11 12.11
CA ARG A 125 10.15 14.82 11.47
C ARG A 125 11.35 14.30 10.70
N LEU A 126 12.07 15.18 9.99
CA LEU A 126 13.30 14.80 9.32
C LEU A 126 14.34 14.28 10.31
N ASP A 127 14.52 14.95 11.46
CA ASP A 127 15.43 14.50 12.50
C ASP A 127 15.05 13.13 13.06
N VAL A 128 13.76 12.86 13.27
CA VAL A 128 13.32 11.54 13.72
C VAL A 128 13.66 10.48 12.68
N VAL A 129 13.35 10.72 11.40
CA VAL A 129 13.65 9.80 10.30
C VAL A 129 15.16 9.54 10.19
N LEU A 130 15.97 10.58 10.31
CA LEU A 130 17.44 10.48 10.34
C LEU A 130 17.95 9.66 11.52
N ASN A 131 17.25 9.69 12.66
CA ASN A 131 17.63 8.98 13.88
C ASN A 131 16.98 7.60 14.04
N LEU A 132 16.15 7.16 13.10
CA LEU A 132 15.58 5.82 13.12
C LEU A 132 16.70 4.77 13.13
N ARG A 133 16.70 3.93 14.16
CA ARG A 133 17.61 2.79 14.27
C ARG A 133 16.84 1.53 13.87
N PRO A 134 17.31 0.74 12.89
CA PRO A 134 16.67 -0.51 12.55
C PRO A 134 16.67 -1.45 13.77
N ALA A 135 15.55 -2.14 14.00
CA ALA A 135 15.42 -3.09 15.10
C ALA A 135 16.41 -4.27 14.98
N SER A 136 16.80 -4.64 13.76
CA SER A 136 17.88 -5.56 13.45
C SER A 136 18.42 -5.30 12.05
N ARG A 137 19.75 -5.30 11.88
CA ARG A 137 20.38 -5.15 10.55
C ARG A 137 20.15 -6.36 9.63
N ASP A 138 19.76 -7.50 10.20
CA ASP A 138 19.63 -8.76 9.47
C ASP A 138 18.23 -8.97 8.86
N LEU A 139 17.27 -8.08 9.15
CA LEU A 139 15.90 -8.16 8.62
C LEU A 139 15.74 -7.27 7.38
N PRO A 140 15.24 -7.79 6.25
CA PRO A 140 15.21 -7.10 4.96
C PRO A 140 14.27 -5.88 4.88
N PHE A 141 13.58 -5.52 5.97
CA PHE A 141 12.64 -4.39 6.04
C PHE A 141 12.73 -3.60 7.35
N SER A 142 13.76 -3.80 8.18
CA SER A 142 13.81 -3.24 9.54
C SER A 142 13.76 -1.71 9.60
N GLU A 143 14.26 -1.02 8.58
CA GLU A 143 14.22 0.44 8.46
C GLU A 143 12.83 0.95 8.06
N LEU A 144 12.14 0.24 7.15
CA LEU A 144 10.73 0.51 6.84
C LEU A 144 9.84 0.23 8.05
N ASP A 145 10.11 -0.86 8.76
CA ASP A 145 9.35 -1.24 9.95
C ASP A 145 9.52 -0.21 11.06
N ALA A 146 10.74 0.31 11.25
CA ALA A 146 11.01 1.40 12.18
C ALA A 146 10.27 2.68 11.79
N LEU A 147 10.21 3.00 10.49
CA LEU A 147 9.45 4.13 9.99
C LEU A 147 7.94 3.91 10.22
N TYR A 148 7.37 2.76 9.85
CA TYR A 148 5.97 2.45 10.10
C TYR A 148 5.64 2.47 11.58
N THR A 149 6.48 1.90 12.43
CA THR A 149 6.33 1.99 13.90
C THR A 149 6.25 3.45 14.34
N HIS A 150 7.18 4.29 13.87
CA HIS A 150 7.17 5.71 14.23
C HIS A 150 5.90 6.42 13.76
N ILE A 151 5.45 6.14 12.54
CA ILE A 151 4.24 6.71 11.97
C ILE A 151 3.03 6.33 12.81
N PHE A 152 2.83 5.03 13.04
CA PHE A 152 1.69 4.51 13.80
C PHE A 152 1.72 5.02 15.26
N SER A 153 2.92 5.22 15.84
CA SER A 153 3.06 5.82 17.18
C SER A 153 2.69 7.30 17.26
N SER A 154 2.64 8.00 16.13
CA SER A 154 2.25 9.42 16.07
C SER A 154 0.77 9.65 15.78
N VAL A 155 -0.03 8.57 15.68
CA VAL A 155 -1.48 8.64 15.47
C VAL A 155 -2.18 8.77 16.81
N ASP A 156 -3.16 9.69 16.90
CA ASP A 156 -3.90 9.96 18.14
C ASP A 156 -4.77 8.76 18.59
N ASP A 157 -5.72 8.31 17.74
CA ASP A 157 -6.60 7.18 18.02
C ASP A 157 -6.19 5.95 17.21
N ILE A 158 -5.11 5.32 17.66
CA ILE A 158 -4.52 4.19 16.97
C ILE A 158 -5.46 2.98 16.87
N GLU A 159 -6.30 2.73 17.88
CA GLU A 159 -7.20 1.58 17.87
C GLU A 159 -8.27 1.74 16.80
N ARG A 160 -8.87 2.93 16.68
CA ARG A 160 -9.84 3.21 15.60
C ARG A 160 -9.19 3.19 14.23
N VAL A 161 -7.96 3.68 14.10
CA VAL A 161 -7.20 3.59 12.86
C VAL A 161 -6.94 2.13 12.49
N LEU A 162 -6.51 1.29 13.43
CA LEU A 162 -6.31 -0.14 13.21
C LEU A 162 -7.63 -0.86 12.90
N ASP A 163 -8.77 -0.41 13.44
CA ASP A 163 -10.09 -0.95 13.09
C ASP A 163 -10.44 -0.65 11.64
N VAL A 164 -10.29 0.60 11.19
CA VAL A 164 -10.53 0.99 9.79
C VAL A 164 -9.59 0.25 8.84
N ILE A 165 -8.29 0.17 9.17
CA ILE A 165 -7.29 -0.54 8.36
C ILE A 165 -7.60 -2.04 8.31
N SER A 166 -7.91 -2.64 9.46
CA SER A 166 -8.21 -4.07 9.53
C SER A 166 -9.48 -4.42 8.77
N PHE A 167 -10.50 -3.56 8.80
CA PHE A 167 -11.69 -3.70 7.97
C PHE A 167 -11.32 -3.69 6.48
N GLN A 168 -10.56 -2.68 6.06
CA GLN A 168 -10.11 -2.55 4.67
C GLN A 168 -9.28 -3.75 4.19
N ILE A 169 -8.36 -4.26 5.02
CA ILE A 169 -7.52 -5.42 4.69
C ILE A 169 -8.34 -6.70 4.64
N THR A 170 -9.22 -6.91 5.62
CA THR A 170 -9.96 -8.17 5.80
C THR A 170 -10.97 -8.39 4.69
N PHE A 171 -11.66 -7.33 4.29
CA PHE A 171 -12.76 -7.43 3.33
C PHE A 171 -12.41 -6.85 1.95
N GLN A 172 -11.20 -6.30 1.77
CA GLN A 172 -10.65 -5.76 0.51
C GLN A 172 -11.69 -4.98 -0.31
N THR A 173 -12.44 -4.13 0.39
CA THR A 173 -13.86 -3.97 0.06
C THR A 173 -14.13 -3.08 -1.14
N TRP A 174 -15.22 -3.43 -1.80
CA TRP A 174 -16.10 -2.57 -2.59
C TRP A 174 -16.74 -1.40 -1.79
N ALA A 175 -16.60 -1.37 -0.46
CA ALA A 175 -17.27 -0.44 0.44
C ALA A 175 -16.70 0.96 0.28
N THR A 176 -17.61 1.93 0.30
CA THR A 176 -17.24 3.35 0.31
C THR A 176 -16.75 3.76 1.69
N VAL A 177 -16.09 4.90 1.78
CA VAL A 177 -15.75 5.52 3.06
C VAL A 177 -17.01 5.72 3.91
N ASP A 178 -18.12 6.14 3.29
CA ASP A 178 -19.40 6.34 3.97
C ASP A 178 -19.96 5.01 4.52
N ASP A 179 -19.80 3.90 3.78
CA ASP A 179 -20.18 2.57 4.26
C ASP A 179 -19.33 2.15 5.46
N ILE A 180 -18.01 2.36 5.39
CA ILE A 180 -17.09 2.05 6.49
C ILE A 180 -17.46 2.86 7.73
N GLU A 181 -17.73 4.15 7.59
CA GLU A 181 -18.16 5.02 8.69
C GLU A 181 -19.45 4.49 9.33
N ARG A 182 -20.46 4.14 8.52
CA ARG A 182 -21.73 3.60 9.04
C ARG A 182 -21.58 2.24 9.72
N ILE A 183 -20.81 1.34 9.12
CA ILE A 183 -20.60 -0.02 9.65
C ILE A 183 -19.84 0.04 10.97
N LEU A 184 -18.76 0.82 11.02
CA LEU A 184 -17.93 0.99 12.22
C LEU A 184 -18.48 2.01 13.22
N ARG A 185 -19.65 2.61 12.93
CA ARG A 185 -20.35 3.60 13.77
C ARG A 185 -19.51 4.83 14.08
N LEU A 186 -18.79 5.30 13.07
CA LEU A 186 -18.03 6.53 13.06
C LEU A 186 -18.92 7.68 12.54
N ASP A 187 -18.62 8.89 12.97
CA ASP A 187 -19.26 10.10 12.46
C ASP A 187 -18.85 10.36 11.01
N THR A 188 -19.71 11.06 10.27
CA THR A 188 -19.43 11.40 8.87
C THR A 188 -18.15 12.21 8.74
N GLY A 189 -17.19 11.71 7.95
CA GLY A 189 -15.87 12.30 7.74
C GLY A 189 -14.81 11.90 8.78
N GLU A 190 -15.17 11.12 9.81
CA GLU A 190 -14.24 10.69 10.85
C GLU A 190 -13.15 9.77 10.30
N VAL A 191 -13.43 8.93 9.29
CA VAL A 191 -12.39 8.10 8.64
C VAL A 191 -11.29 8.97 8.01
N ALA A 192 -11.66 10.11 7.43
CA ALA A 192 -10.69 11.05 6.87
C ALA A 192 -9.84 11.73 7.95
N ILE A 193 -10.41 11.98 9.12
CA ILE A 193 -9.69 12.56 10.27
C ILE A 193 -8.71 11.55 10.85
N LEU A 194 -9.16 10.31 11.06
CA LEU A 194 -8.38 9.19 11.60
C LEU A 194 -7.20 8.84 10.70
N LEU A 195 -7.41 8.77 9.38
CA LEU A 195 -6.38 8.40 8.43
C LEU A 195 -5.54 9.59 7.94
N CYS A 196 -5.78 10.80 8.43
CA CYS A 196 -5.06 12.00 7.99
C CYS A 196 -3.54 11.87 8.17
N ASP A 197 -3.10 11.31 9.30
CA ASP A 197 -1.68 11.06 9.57
C ASP A 197 -1.11 9.86 8.80
N LEU A 198 -1.98 9.08 8.15
CA LEU A 198 -1.62 7.96 7.29
C LEU A 198 -1.88 8.23 5.80
N ALA A 199 -2.17 9.48 5.42
CA ALA A 199 -2.54 9.89 4.06
C ALA A 199 -1.48 9.56 2.99
N PHE A 200 -0.26 9.19 3.40
CA PHE A 200 0.81 8.76 2.51
C PHE A 200 0.91 7.26 2.29
N VAL A 201 0.24 6.47 3.14
CA VAL A 201 0.19 5.01 3.01
C VAL A 201 -1.20 4.51 2.64
N ILE A 202 -2.23 5.27 2.99
CA ILE A 202 -3.62 5.00 2.68
C ILE A 202 -4.20 6.25 2.03
N GLY A 203 -4.77 6.08 0.84
CA GLY A 203 -5.42 7.13 0.09
C GLY A 203 -6.82 6.73 -0.32
N TYR A 204 -7.37 7.46 -1.29
CA TYR A 204 -8.68 7.21 -1.85
C TYR A 204 -8.55 6.85 -3.33
N ASP A 205 -9.52 6.08 -3.84
CA ASP A 205 -9.67 5.92 -5.27
C ASP A 205 -10.36 7.13 -5.93
N ASP A 206 -10.01 7.39 -7.19
CA ASP A 206 -10.49 8.56 -7.95
C ASP A 206 -11.81 8.29 -8.71
N PHE A 207 -12.52 7.20 -8.41
CA PHE A 207 -13.64 6.74 -9.27
C PHE A 207 -14.85 7.69 -9.24
N SER A 208 -15.16 8.34 -8.12
CA SER A 208 -16.08 9.50 -8.09
C SER A 208 -16.04 10.23 -6.74
N ARG A 209 -16.45 11.51 -6.71
CA ARG A 209 -16.54 12.28 -5.45
C ARG A 209 -17.46 11.68 -4.40
N ASN A 210 -18.47 10.90 -4.82
CA ASN A 210 -19.52 10.35 -3.95
C ASN A 210 -19.38 8.83 -3.71
N ASN A 211 -18.31 8.21 -4.20
CA ASN A 211 -18.04 6.77 -4.07
C ASN A 211 -16.54 6.58 -3.88
N ARG A 212 -16.00 7.28 -2.87
CA ARG A 212 -14.58 7.17 -2.50
C ARG A 212 -14.40 5.90 -1.72
N ARG A 213 -13.41 5.10 -2.07
CA ARG A 213 -13.00 3.91 -1.34
C ARG A 213 -11.57 4.05 -0.88
N LEU A 214 -11.24 3.40 0.22
CA LEU A 214 -9.88 3.38 0.72
C LEU A 214 -8.99 2.54 -0.19
N LYS A 215 -7.79 3.04 -0.46
CA LYS A 215 -6.77 2.35 -1.23
C LYS A 215 -5.46 2.37 -0.48
N VAL A 216 -4.89 1.19 -0.24
CA VAL A 216 -3.52 1.08 0.27
C VAL A 216 -2.55 1.47 -0.84
N LEU A 217 -1.75 2.51 -0.59
CA LEU A 217 -0.86 3.12 -1.59
C LEU A 217 0.50 2.43 -1.68
N HIS A 218 0.91 1.70 -0.63
CA HIS A 218 2.19 1.03 -0.60
C HIS A 218 2.05 -0.46 -0.31
N ALA A 219 2.54 -1.30 -1.21
CA ALA A 219 2.40 -2.75 -1.11
C ALA A 219 3.08 -3.35 0.14
N SER A 220 4.11 -2.70 0.70
CA SER A 220 4.69 -3.20 1.96
C SER A 220 3.85 -2.88 3.19
N LEU A 221 2.92 -1.92 3.11
CA LEU A 221 2.01 -1.65 4.22
C LEU A 221 1.03 -2.80 4.41
N THR A 222 0.58 -3.48 3.37
CA THR A 222 -0.37 -4.60 3.57
C THR A 222 0.25 -5.74 4.36
N ALA A 223 1.58 -5.91 4.28
CA ALA A 223 2.29 -6.97 4.98
C ALA A 223 2.73 -6.60 6.40
N TYR A 224 3.03 -5.32 6.67
CA TYR A 224 3.57 -4.88 7.96
C TYR A 224 2.66 -5.14 9.17
N PRO A 225 1.40 -4.64 9.22
CA PRO A 225 0.51 -4.82 10.36
C PRO A 225 -0.01 -6.26 10.45
N LEU A 226 0.19 -7.09 9.42
CA LEU A 226 -0.17 -8.51 9.45
C LEU A 226 0.94 -9.42 9.97
N ASP A 227 2.10 -8.87 10.31
CA ASP A 227 3.22 -9.61 10.88
C ASP A 227 3.47 -9.15 12.31
N SER A 228 3.15 -10.02 13.28
CA SER A 228 3.26 -9.70 14.70
C SER A 228 4.70 -9.50 15.17
N ALA A 229 5.67 -10.15 14.52
CA ALA A 229 7.08 -9.98 14.86
C ALA A 229 7.59 -8.59 14.43
N ARG A 230 7.04 -8.06 13.34
CA ARG A 230 7.41 -6.74 12.78
C ARG A 230 6.66 -5.59 13.43
N SER A 231 5.33 -5.69 13.52
CA SER A 231 4.44 -4.60 13.93
C SER A 231 4.16 -4.53 15.43
N LYS A 232 4.43 -5.62 16.18
CA LYS A 232 4.30 -5.68 17.64
C LYS A 232 2.92 -5.21 18.13
N GLU A 233 2.85 -4.03 18.74
CA GLU A 233 1.62 -3.44 19.27
C GLU A 233 0.65 -2.99 18.17
N TYR A 234 1.13 -2.77 16.94
CA TYR A 234 0.32 -2.40 15.78
C TYR A 234 -0.15 -3.63 14.97
N PHE A 235 0.00 -4.83 15.53
CA PHE A 235 -0.40 -6.07 14.88
C PHE A 235 -1.92 -6.19 14.77
N ILE A 236 -2.38 -6.46 13.55
CA ILE A 236 -3.77 -6.71 13.19
C ILE A 236 -3.98 -8.23 13.12
N ASP A 237 -4.62 -8.76 14.16
CA ASP A 237 -5.23 -10.09 14.09
C ASP A 237 -6.51 -10.03 13.25
N THR A 238 -6.38 -10.32 11.96
CA THR A 238 -7.50 -10.35 11.01
C THR A 238 -8.57 -11.39 11.36
N THR A 239 -8.24 -12.40 12.17
CA THR A 239 -9.23 -13.39 12.61
C THR A 239 -10.09 -12.80 13.71
N LYS A 240 -9.46 -12.23 14.73
CA LYS A 240 -10.17 -11.62 15.85
C LYS A 240 -10.94 -10.38 15.41
N ARG A 241 -10.25 -9.39 14.83
CA ARG A 241 -10.90 -8.15 14.35
C ARG A 241 -11.89 -8.43 13.22
N GLY A 242 -11.60 -9.40 12.35
CA GLY A 242 -12.53 -9.81 11.29
C GLY A 242 -13.85 -10.37 11.83
N ALA A 243 -13.81 -11.13 12.92
CA ALA A 243 -15.03 -11.61 13.58
C ALA A 243 -15.84 -10.45 14.18
N ASP A 244 -15.17 -9.49 14.82
CA ASP A 244 -15.81 -8.29 15.36
C ASP A 244 -16.47 -7.47 14.24
N HIS A 245 -15.77 -7.26 13.13
CA HIS A 245 -16.29 -6.57 11.95
C HIS A 245 -17.48 -7.28 11.29
N VAL A 246 -17.51 -8.62 11.28
CA VAL A 246 -18.70 -9.37 10.82
C VAL A 246 -19.91 -9.05 11.69
N VAL A 247 -19.72 -8.97 13.02
CA VAL A 247 -20.80 -8.58 13.93
C VAL A 247 -21.28 -7.17 13.63
N ASP A 248 -20.38 -6.23 13.35
CA ASP A 248 -20.73 -4.86 12.99
C ASP A 248 -21.46 -4.77 11.65
N CYS A 249 -21.03 -5.52 10.64
CA CYS A 249 -21.76 -5.68 9.38
C CYS A 249 -23.19 -6.23 9.60
N LEU A 250 -23.36 -7.25 10.47
CA LEU A 250 -24.68 -7.82 10.76
C LEU A 250 -25.59 -6.82 11.47
N ARG A 251 -25.04 -6.02 12.41
CA ARG A 251 -25.79 -4.95 13.08
C ARG A 251 -26.20 -3.87 12.10
N PHE A 252 -25.29 -3.46 11.20
CA PHE A 252 -25.58 -2.52 10.14
C PHE A 252 -26.74 -3.04 9.27
N LEU A 253 -26.65 -4.26 8.76
CA LEU A 253 -27.71 -4.89 7.95
C LEU A 253 -29.04 -5.00 8.68
N SER A 254 -29.03 -5.21 10.00
CA SER A 254 -30.24 -5.31 10.82
C SER A 254 -30.88 -3.94 11.09
N SER A 255 -30.12 -2.85 10.96
CA SER A 255 -30.57 -1.47 11.18
C SER A 255 -31.13 -0.79 9.92
N ILE A 256 -30.88 -1.37 8.74
CA ILE A 256 -31.33 -0.83 7.46
C ILE A 256 -32.75 -1.29 7.19
N ASP A 257 -33.62 -0.34 6.85
CA ASP A 257 -34.97 -0.64 6.38
C ASP A 257 -34.89 -1.22 4.95
N LEU A 258 -35.36 -2.47 4.78
CA LEU A 258 -35.22 -3.27 3.55
C LEU A 258 -35.93 -2.68 2.32
N GLN A 259 -36.59 -1.53 2.46
CA GLN A 259 -37.28 -0.85 1.37
C GLN A 259 -36.35 -0.07 0.43
N TYR A 260 -35.10 0.15 0.82
CA TYR A 260 -34.08 0.75 -0.05
C TYR A 260 -33.10 -0.32 -0.54
N GLN A 261 -33.14 -0.58 -1.84
CA GLN A 261 -32.19 -1.46 -2.52
C GLN A 261 -30.87 -0.70 -2.72
N ASP A 262 -30.11 -0.58 -1.64
CA ASP A 262 -28.78 0.02 -1.66
C ASP A 262 -27.76 -1.01 -2.16
N TYR A 263 -26.97 -0.63 -3.19
CA TYR A 263 -25.87 -1.45 -3.72
C TYR A 263 -24.85 -1.82 -2.63
N SER A 264 -24.78 -1.03 -1.55
CA SER A 264 -24.01 -1.30 -0.35
C SER A 264 -24.39 -2.65 0.30
N ILE A 265 -25.69 -2.94 0.45
CA ILE A 265 -26.21 -4.10 1.21
C ILE A 265 -25.76 -5.44 0.61
N GLU A 266 -25.93 -5.60 -0.70
CA GLU A 266 -25.61 -6.86 -1.37
C GLU A 266 -24.10 -7.12 -1.38
N SER A 267 -23.35 -6.03 -1.42
CA SER A 267 -21.90 -6.10 -1.37
C SER A 267 -21.41 -6.43 0.05
N VAL A 268 -22.06 -5.93 1.13
CA VAL A 268 -21.79 -6.35 2.53
C VAL A 268 -22.02 -7.84 2.68
N ARG A 269 -23.15 -8.34 2.17
CA ARG A 269 -23.46 -9.78 2.22
C ARG A 269 -22.42 -10.62 1.51
N THR A 270 -21.99 -10.19 0.32
CA THR A 270 -20.95 -10.88 -0.46
C THR A 270 -19.62 -10.90 0.29
N ALA A 271 -19.19 -9.77 0.86
CA ALA A 271 -17.93 -9.70 1.62
C ALA A 271 -17.95 -10.58 2.88
N MET A 272 -19.06 -10.60 3.63
CA MET A 272 -19.21 -11.50 4.77
C MET A 272 -19.13 -12.98 4.34
N TYR A 273 -19.80 -13.34 3.23
CA TYR A 273 -19.76 -14.70 2.71
C TYR A 273 -18.33 -15.12 2.33
N CYS A 274 -17.61 -14.28 1.58
CA CYS A 274 -16.21 -14.52 1.22
C CYS A 274 -15.32 -14.72 2.45
N PHE A 275 -15.43 -13.85 3.47
CA PHE A 275 -14.66 -14.01 4.70
C PHE A 275 -14.95 -15.34 5.41
N THR A 276 -16.22 -15.77 5.47
CA THR A 276 -16.57 -17.04 6.11
C THR A 276 -16.10 -18.26 5.33
N GLU A 277 -16.11 -18.24 4.00
CA GLU A 277 -15.62 -19.34 3.15
C GLU A 277 -14.08 -19.44 3.14
N ASP A 278 -13.37 -18.32 3.10
CA ASP A 278 -11.91 -18.28 3.22
C ASP A 278 -11.43 -18.83 4.58
N LYS A 279 -12.21 -18.67 5.64
CA LYS A 279 -11.88 -19.25 6.96
C LYS A 279 -12.26 -20.73 7.06
N LYS A 280 -13.35 -21.18 6.42
CA LYS A 280 -13.68 -22.62 6.32
C LYS A 280 -12.57 -23.39 5.60
N SER A 281 -12.03 -22.83 4.52
CA SER A 281 -10.92 -23.44 3.76
C SER A 281 -9.60 -23.50 4.54
N PHE A 282 -9.35 -22.59 5.50
CA PHE A 282 -8.21 -22.68 6.42
C PHE A 282 -8.42 -23.68 7.58
N SER A 283 -9.65 -23.87 8.06
CA SER A 283 -9.96 -24.83 9.14
C SER A 283 -10.12 -26.29 8.66
N GLY A 284 -10.22 -26.51 7.35
CA GLY A 284 -10.53 -27.80 6.74
C GLY A 284 -9.35 -28.41 5.98
N SER A 285 -8.39 -29.00 6.70
CA SER A 285 -7.56 -30.05 6.09
C SER A 285 -8.41 -31.30 5.82
N ARG A 286 -9.19 -31.25 4.73
CA ARG A 286 -9.59 -32.37 3.84
C ARG A 286 -10.62 -31.86 2.82
N GLY A 287 -10.10 -31.57 1.63
CA GLY A 287 -10.72 -31.53 0.29
C GLY A 287 -12.21 -31.26 0.13
N VAL A 288 -12.55 -30.24 -0.66
CA VAL A 288 -13.17 -30.38 -2.00
C VAL A 288 -12.89 -29.08 -2.78
N LEU A 289 -12.26 -29.20 -3.95
CA LEU A 289 -12.24 -28.17 -5.00
C LEU A 289 -13.67 -28.02 -5.54
N ILE A 290 -14.29 -26.85 -5.42
CA ILE A 290 -15.49 -26.53 -6.20
C ILE A 290 -15.20 -25.32 -7.11
N GLN A 291 -15.45 -25.56 -8.40
CA GLN A 291 -15.23 -24.69 -9.53
C GLN A 291 -15.97 -23.35 -9.41
N ARG A 292 -15.28 -22.33 -9.90
CA ARG A 292 -15.81 -21.05 -10.39
C ARG A 292 -16.91 -21.31 -11.44
N GLU A 293 -18.16 -20.95 -11.16
CA GLU A 293 -19.15 -20.64 -12.20
C GLU A 293 -19.31 -19.12 -12.28
N GLU A 294 -18.69 -18.53 -13.29
CA GLU A 294 -19.06 -17.20 -13.78
C GLU A 294 -20.41 -17.32 -14.52
N ARG A 295 -21.49 -16.81 -13.94
CA ARG A 295 -22.67 -16.43 -14.74
C ARG A 295 -22.68 -14.92 -14.92
N ILE A 296 -22.20 -14.56 -16.10
CA ILE A 296 -22.22 -13.25 -16.72
C ILE A 296 -23.67 -12.77 -16.86
N PHE A 297 -23.86 -11.47 -16.60
CA PHE A 297 -25.04 -10.66 -16.87
C PHE A 297 -25.74 -11.01 -18.19
N SER A 298 -26.97 -11.50 -18.13
CA SER A 298 -27.89 -11.50 -19.26
C SER A 298 -28.72 -10.21 -19.21
N LEU A 299 -28.46 -9.27 -20.13
CA LEU A 299 -29.37 -8.15 -20.40
C LEU A 299 -30.64 -8.69 -21.11
N PRO A 300 -31.84 -8.14 -20.84
CA PRO A 300 -33.04 -8.51 -21.57
C PRO A 300 -33.04 -7.84 -22.95
N ASN A 301 -33.27 -8.66 -23.99
CA ASN A 301 -33.50 -8.20 -25.36
C ASN A 301 -34.83 -7.43 -25.45
N THR A 302 -34.78 -6.23 -26.02
CA THR A 302 -35.87 -5.62 -26.80
C THR A 302 -35.63 -5.85 -28.27
#